data_AF-A0A836C640-F1
#
_entry.id   AF-A0A836C640-F1
#
_cell.length_a   1.000
_cell.length_b   1.000
_cell.length_c   1.000
_cell.angle_alpha   90.00
_cell.angle_beta   90.00
_cell.angle_gamma   90.00
#
_symmetry.space_group_name_H-M   'P 1'
#
loop_
_entity.id
_entity.type
_entity.pdbx_description
1 polymer ?
#
loop_
_entity_poly.entity_id
_entity_poly.type
_entity_poly.pdbx_seq_one_letter_code
_entity_poly.pdbx_strand_id
1 'polypeptide(L)'
;MALLASKALAAPAVAHQGKRNACLCPRPVAAPAAERNVSCSAAVLDKATAERQRNLLSRRGWAATAPDGKLSLFKHEVGELGPHEVDIRVTHNGLCHTDIHMARDDWGASKFPFIPGHEVVGVVTAVGSQVTGLKPGDRAGVGWISDSCRCCRNCVRGEENLCLKGYTGLIVAGNHGGFQETCRVNSDFAYTIPDGLDSASAAPLLCAGITVYTPLRYYLRRPNMSVGVMGIGGLGHLALQFAAKMGAEVTAISGREGKEAEASSLGAHHFAVFPRDADKLKAKYDIIINTISSDVDVAQVMSLLKIDGTLVQVGIPGGNAVMKVPVQDLVFNQKRVVGSIVGGRADMQEMLDFCGVHGVRPMVETMPLSKVNEAMQYVLDGKARYRVVLTSDWA
;
A
#
# COMPACT_ATOMS: atom_id res chain seq x y z
N MET A 1 -50.91 -19.69 -14.86
CA MET A 1 -52.19 -19.05 -15.20
C MET A 1 -52.06 -17.55 -14.99
N ALA A 2 -52.21 -16.78 -16.07
CA ALA A 2 -52.46 -15.32 -16.20
C ALA A 2 -51.54 -14.33 -15.45
N LEU A 3 -50.64 -13.59 -16.13
CA LEU A 3 -50.84 -12.34 -16.92
C LEU A 3 -51.22 -11.12 -16.06
N LEU A 4 -50.30 -10.15 -15.85
CA LEU A 4 -50.02 -8.94 -16.65
C LEU A 4 -50.82 -7.70 -16.15
N ALA A 5 -50.12 -6.64 -15.72
CA ALA A 5 -50.07 -5.35 -16.42
C ALA A 5 -49.70 -4.15 -15.51
N SER A 6 -48.75 -3.38 -16.05
CA SER A 6 -48.26 -2.05 -15.71
C SER A 6 -49.34 -1.00 -15.38
N LYS A 7 -49.02 -0.08 -14.46
CA LYS A 7 -49.34 1.35 -14.63
C LYS A 7 -48.18 2.22 -14.14
N ALA A 8 -47.59 2.93 -15.09
CA ALA A 8 -46.70 4.05 -14.88
C ALA A 8 -47.47 5.26 -14.34
N LEU A 9 -46.88 5.98 -13.38
CA LEU A 9 -47.23 7.35 -13.04
C LEU A 9 -45.93 8.15 -12.94
N ALA A 10 -45.89 9.24 -13.70
CA ALA A 10 -44.76 10.13 -13.83
C ALA A 10 -44.84 11.29 -12.81
N ALA A 11 -43.67 11.57 -12.20
CA ALA A 11 -43.16 12.84 -11.66
C ALA A 11 -43.92 13.53 -10.48
N PRO A 12 -43.20 14.19 -9.55
CA PRO A 12 -42.45 15.40 -9.89
C PRO A 12 -40.97 15.38 -9.49
N ALA A 13 -40.19 16.20 -10.20
CA ALA A 13 -38.82 16.55 -9.87
C ALA A 13 -38.73 17.19 -8.48
N VAL A 14 -37.96 16.58 -7.59
CA VAL A 14 -37.52 17.21 -6.33
C VAL A 14 -36.05 17.56 -6.50
N ALA A 15 -35.78 18.86 -6.59
CA ALA A 15 -34.44 19.41 -6.55
C ALA A 15 -33.81 19.16 -5.17
N HIS A 16 -33.02 18.10 -5.04
CA HIS A 16 -32.17 17.92 -3.87
C HIS A 16 -30.86 18.69 -4.07
N GLN A 17 -30.81 19.91 -3.54
CA GLN A 17 -29.56 20.53 -3.11
C GLN A 17 -29.00 19.72 -1.93
N GLY A 18 -28.28 18.65 -2.24
CA GLY A 18 -27.55 17.83 -1.28
C GLY A 18 -26.17 18.42 -1.02
N LYS A 19 -26.03 19.11 0.11
CA LYS A 19 -24.77 19.60 0.65
C LYS A 19 -23.72 18.48 0.65
N ARG A 20 -22.53 18.78 0.11
CA ARG A 20 -21.35 17.94 0.17
C ARG A 20 -21.05 17.62 1.64
N ASN A 21 -21.10 16.35 2.02
CA ASN A 21 -20.57 15.89 3.30
C ASN A 21 -19.04 16.02 3.25
N ALA A 22 -18.56 17.19 3.67
CA ALA A 22 -17.16 17.41 3.97
C ALA A 22 -16.75 16.45 5.10
N CYS A 23 -15.64 15.76 4.89
CA CYS A 23 -14.93 15.00 5.91
C CYS A 23 -14.78 15.88 7.17
N LEU A 24 -15.21 15.36 8.32
CA LEU A 24 -15.12 16.01 9.62
C LEU A 24 -13.65 16.05 10.07
N CYS A 25 -12.89 17.03 9.58
CA CYS A 25 -11.67 17.48 10.27
C CYS A 25 -12.08 18.27 11.53
N PRO A 26 -11.47 18.03 12.71
CA PRO A 26 -11.74 18.84 13.88
C PRO A 26 -11.27 20.29 13.64
N ARG A 27 -12.14 21.25 13.94
CA ARG A 27 -11.83 22.68 13.91
C ARG A 27 -10.72 23.00 14.93
N PRO A 28 -9.79 23.91 14.64
CA PRO A 28 -8.78 24.34 15.61
C PRO A 28 -9.44 25.10 16.76
N VAL A 29 -9.05 24.75 17.98
CA VAL A 29 -9.40 25.48 19.20
C VAL A 29 -8.61 26.79 19.21
N ALA A 30 -9.29 27.92 19.38
CA ALA A 30 -8.66 29.24 19.44
C ALA A 30 -7.75 29.34 20.68
N ALA A 31 -6.49 29.72 20.47
CA ALA A 31 -5.56 30.07 21.54
C ALA A 31 -5.80 31.53 22.00
N PRO A 32 -5.62 31.86 23.30
CA PRO A 32 -5.80 33.21 23.79
C PRO A 32 -4.64 34.11 23.36
N ALA A 33 -4.98 35.31 22.89
CA ALA A 33 -4.03 36.34 22.51
C ALA A 33 -3.36 36.95 23.75
N ALA A 34 -2.04 36.83 23.85
CA ALA A 34 -1.19 37.68 24.65
C ALA A 34 -0.08 38.21 23.75
N GLU A 35 -0.32 39.36 23.12
CA GLU A 35 0.65 40.07 22.31
C GLU A 35 1.79 40.59 23.20
N ARG A 36 2.97 39.98 23.08
CA ARG A 36 4.23 40.65 23.43
C ARG A 36 4.86 41.10 22.13
N ASN A 37 4.85 42.41 21.89
CA ASN A 37 5.53 43.04 20.77
C ASN A 37 7.04 42.80 20.88
N VAL A 38 7.54 41.81 20.14
CA VAL A 38 8.95 41.73 19.76
C VAL A 38 9.01 42.22 18.32
N SER A 39 9.44 43.47 18.12
CA SER A 39 9.67 44.01 16.78
C SER A 39 10.91 43.32 16.18
N CYS A 40 10.70 42.20 15.49
CA CYS A 40 11.71 41.62 14.63
C CYS A 40 11.82 42.53 13.40
N SER A 41 12.95 43.21 13.23
CA SER A 41 13.12 44.14 12.11
C SER A 41 13.03 43.39 10.77
N ALA A 42 12.43 44.03 9.75
CA ALA A 42 12.27 43.44 8.42
C ALA A 42 13.60 42.90 7.85
N ALA A 43 14.74 43.49 8.22
CA ALA A 43 16.08 43.05 7.84
C ALA A 43 16.50 41.68 8.41
N VAL A 44 15.97 41.27 9.57
CA VAL A 44 16.22 39.94 10.16
C VAL A 44 15.37 38.88 9.47
N LEU A 45 14.13 39.21 9.11
CA LEU A 45 13.26 38.35 8.32
C LEU A 45 13.81 38.19 6.89
N ASP A 46 14.28 39.26 6.25
CA ASP A 46 14.87 39.20 4.91
C ASP A 46 16.18 38.39 4.89
N LYS A 47 17.03 38.50 5.92
CA LYS A 47 18.24 37.66 6.04
C LYS A 47 17.91 36.19 6.26
N ALA A 48 16.95 35.86 7.13
CA ALA A 48 16.53 34.48 7.36
C ALA A 48 15.87 33.85 6.12
N THR A 49 15.16 34.64 5.32
CA THR A 49 14.54 34.19 4.05
C THR A 49 15.59 34.01 2.95
N ALA A 50 16.57 34.90 2.87
CA ALA A 50 17.71 34.81 1.96
C ALA A 50 18.76 33.74 2.38
N GLU A 51 18.86 33.38 3.66
CA GLU A 51 19.62 32.21 4.13
C GLU A 51 18.89 30.91 3.83
N ARG A 52 17.56 30.87 4.00
CA ARG A 52 16.74 29.71 3.59
C ARG A 52 16.81 29.42 2.10
N GLN A 53 16.92 30.43 1.25
CA GLN A 53 17.11 30.26 -0.20
C GLN A 53 18.53 29.81 -0.57
N ARG A 54 19.53 29.91 0.32
CA ARG A 54 20.94 29.58 0.02
C ARG A 54 21.32 28.12 0.25
N ASN A 55 20.48 27.32 0.93
CA ASN A 55 20.80 25.92 1.26
C ASN A 55 19.79 24.90 0.67
N LEU A 56 19.10 25.29 -0.41
CA LEU A 56 18.23 24.38 -1.14
C LEU A 56 19.07 23.39 -1.96
N LEU A 57 18.78 22.10 -1.80
CA LEU A 57 19.39 21.01 -2.55
C LEU A 57 18.50 20.69 -3.76
N SER A 58 19.07 20.73 -4.96
CA SER A 58 18.36 20.33 -6.17
C SER A 58 18.19 18.81 -6.20
N ARG A 59 16.98 18.38 -6.55
CA ARG A 59 16.60 16.97 -6.77
C ARG A 59 15.98 16.82 -8.14
N ARG A 60 16.05 15.61 -8.69
CA ARG A 60 15.34 15.24 -9.93
C ARG A 60 14.62 13.90 -9.80
N GLY A 61 13.47 13.81 -10.47
CA GLY A 61 12.67 12.61 -10.57
C GLY A 61 11.73 12.62 -11.76
N TRP A 62 10.93 11.57 -11.89
CA TRP A 62 9.92 11.42 -12.91
C TRP A 62 8.56 11.80 -12.35
N ALA A 63 7.96 12.88 -12.87
CA ALA A 63 6.71 13.40 -12.36
C ALA A 63 5.64 13.52 -13.45
N ALA A 64 4.39 13.26 -13.07
CA ALA A 64 3.23 13.76 -13.80
C ALA A 64 2.96 15.21 -13.36
N THR A 65 2.63 16.10 -14.28
CA THR A 65 2.30 17.51 -13.97
C THR A 65 0.78 17.78 -13.96
N ALA A 66 -0.01 16.81 -14.40
CA ALA A 66 -1.47 16.82 -14.37
C ALA A 66 -2.00 15.37 -14.30
N PRO A 67 -3.26 15.15 -13.88
CA PRO A 67 -3.89 13.84 -13.89
C PRO A 67 -3.77 13.15 -15.26
N ASP A 68 -3.40 11.86 -15.24
CA ASP A 68 -3.19 11.01 -16.43
C ASP A 68 -2.08 11.53 -17.39
N GLY A 69 -1.27 12.47 -16.93
CA GLY A 69 -0.11 12.96 -17.65
C GLY A 69 1.02 11.93 -17.69
N LYS A 70 1.74 11.86 -18.83
CA LYS A 70 2.97 11.07 -18.92
C LYS A 70 4.00 11.60 -17.92
N LEU A 71 4.71 10.68 -17.27
CA LEU A 71 5.82 11.04 -16.41
C LEU A 71 6.96 11.60 -17.26
N SER A 72 7.50 12.73 -16.84
CA SER A 72 8.65 13.38 -17.48
C SER A 72 9.65 13.83 -16.42
N LEU A 73 10.88 14.10 -16.84
CA LEU A 73 11.92 14.57 -15.94
C LEU A 73 11.51 15.91 -15.33
N PHE A 74 11.45 15.93 -13.99
CA PHE A 74 11.06 17.07 -13.19
C PHE A 74 12.17 17.34 -12.16
N LYS A 75 12.51 18.63 -12.00
CA LYS A 75 13.46 19.10 -11.00
C LYS A 75 12.71 19.83 -9.90
N HIS A 76 13.09 19.57 -8.66
CA HIS A 76 12.56 20.26 -7.50
C HIS A 76 13.69 20.58 -6.51
N GLU A 77 13.36 21.37 -5.50
CA GLU A 77 14.29 21.80 -4.47
C GLU A 77 13.81 21.32 -3.11
N VAL A 78 14.72 20.75 -2.32
CA VAL A 78 14.45 20.36 -0.94
C VAL A 78 15.32 21.18 0.01
N GLY A 79 14.82 21.43 1.21
CA GLY A 79 15.58 22.13 2.24
C GLY A 79 16.76 21.33 2.78
N GLU A 80 17.39 21.86 3.82
CA GLU A 80 18.39 21.12 4.60
C GLU A 80 17.81 19.83 5.20
N LEU A 81 18.68 18.85 5.46
CA LEU A 81 18.29 17.60 6.09
C LEU A 81 17.86 17.86 7.53
N GLY A 82 16.61 17.54 7.86
CA GLY A 82 16.05 17.66 9.20
C GLY A 82 16.67 16.66 10.18
N PRO A 83 16.52 16.90 11.50
CA PRO A 83 17.19 16.11 12.54
C PRO A 83 16.79 14.63 12.57
N HIS A 84 15.57 14.29 12.14
CA HIS A 84 15.05 12.92 12.11
C HIS A 84 14.94 12.36 10.69
N GLU A 85 15.45 13.08 9.69
CA GLU A 85 15.32 12.69 8.29
C GLU A 85 16.53 11.88 7.83
N VAL A 86 16.31 11.06 6.80
CA VAL A 86 17.36 10.36 6.07
C VAL A 86 17.22 10.63 4.58
N ASP A 87 18.35 10.82 3.92
CA ASP A 87 18.42 10.81 2.46
C ASP A 87 18.82 9.42 2.00
N ILE A 88 18.00 8.83 1.13
CA ILE A 88 18.22 7.50 0.55
C ILE A 88 18.42 7.67 -0.95
N ARG A 89 19.63 7.40 -1.45
CA ARG A 89 19.87 7.29 -2.89
C ARG A 89 19.15 6.05 -3.39
N VAL A 90 18.11 6.27 -4.19
CA VAL A 90 17.24 5.20 -4.67
C VAL A 90 18.04 4.32 -5.63
N THR A 91 17.85 3.00 -5.48
CA THR A 91 18.45 2.00 -6.39
C THR A 91 17.37 1.18 -7.07
N HIS A 92 16.30 0.87 -6.34
CA HIS A 92 15.18 0.07 -6.80
C HIS A 92 13.89 0.71 -6.29
N ASN A 93 12.83 0.63 -7.08
CA ASN A 93 11.49 0.99 -6.64
C ASN A 93 10.48 0.04 -7.26
N GLY A 94 9.62 -0.58 -6.48
CA GLY A 94 8.53 -1.37 -7.04
C GLY A 94 7.49 -0.49 -7.72
N LEU A 95 6.89 -1.00 -8.80
CA LEU A 95 5.79 -0.33 -9.49
C LEU A 95 4.48 -1.05 -9.17
N CYS A 96 3.58 -0.34 -8.50
CA CYS A 96 2.29 -0.86 -8.08
C CYS A 96 1.13 -0.14 -8.78
N HIS A 97 -0.06 -0.77 -8.78
CA HIS A 97 -1.28 -0.13 -9.28
C HIS A 97 -1.61 1.16 -8.52
N THR A 98 -1.26 1.23 -7.24
CA THR A 98 -1.42 2.45 -6.43
C THR A 98 -0.66 3.64 -7.03
N ASP A 99 0.55 3.45 -7.57
CA ASP A 99 1.29 4.55 -8.22
C ASP A 99 0.55 5.07 -9.45
N ILE A 100 -0.07 4.17 -10.21
CA ILE A 100 -0.81 4.47 -11.44
C ILE A 100 -2.14 5.17 -11.10
N HIS A 101 -2.90 4.65 -10.14
CA HIS A 101 -4.15 5.28 -9.67
C HIS A 101 -3.90 6.67 -9.10
N MET A 102 -2.81 6.87 -8.36
CA MET A 102 -2.42 8.18 -7.85
C MET A 102 -1.97 9.11 -9.00
N ALA A 103 -1.19 8.64 -9.97
CA ALA A 103 -0.79 9.45 -11.13
C ALA A 103 -1.99 9.89 -12.00
N ARG A 104 -3.05 9.06 -12.05
CA ARG A 104 -4.32 9.37 -12.72
C ARG A 104 -5.30 10.18 -11.88
N ASP A 105 -5.02 10.33 -10.59
CA ASP A 105 -5.92 10.92 -9.60
C ASP A 105 -7.30 10.22 -9.51
N ASP A 106 -7.33 8.89 -9.69
CA ASP A 106 -8.57 8.08 -9.69
C ASP A 106 -9.32 8.18 -8.35
N TRP A 107 -8.63 8.59 -7.28
CA TRP A 107 -9.19 8.76 -5.94
C TRP A 107 -9.36 10.23 -5.52
N GLY A 108 -9.03 11.20 -6.39
CA GLY A 108 -9.12 12.63 -6.08
C GLY A 108 -8.25 13.09 -4.90
N ALA A 109 -7.10 12.43 -4.71
CA ALA A 109 -6.23 12.58 -3.54
C ALA A 109 -4.81 13.07 -3.91
N SER A 110 -4.49 13.16 -5.21
CA SER A 110 -3.17 13.51 -5.69
C SER A 110 -2.95 15.02 -5.75
N LYS A 111 -1.69 15.43 -5.54
CA LYS A 111 -1.24 16.81 -5.77
C LYS A 111 -0.15 16.77 -6.84
N PHE A 112 -0.27 17.64 -7.84
CA PHE A 112 0.67 17.73 -8.96
C PHE A 112 1.57 18.98 -8.79
N PRO A 113 2.85 18.95 -9.19
CA PRO A 113 3.57 17.82 -9.79
C PRO A 113 3.71 16.59 -8.87
N PHE A 114 3.44 15.41 -9.40
CA PHE A 114 3.34 14.16 -8.66
C PHE A 114 4.48 13.21 -9.04
N ILE A 115 5.38 12.90 -8.11
CA ILE A 115 6.42 11.87 -8.25
C ILE A 115 5.92 10.60 -7.55
N PRO A 116 5.62 9.50 -8.28
CA PRO A 116 5.18 8.25 -7.66
C PRO A 116 6.32 7.44 -7.04
N GLY A 117 6.01 6.22 -6.59
CA GLY A 117 6.94 5.23 -6.07
C GLY A 117 6.88 5.15 -4.55
N HIS A 118 6.21 4.12 -4.02
CA HIS A 118 6.08 3.87 -2.58
C HIS A 118 6.63 2.51 -2.14
N GLU A 119 7.52 1.94 -2.94
CA GLU A 119 8.18 0.66 -2.74
C GLU A 119 9.70 0.86 -2.86
N VAL A 120 10.23 1.85 -2.13
CA VAL A 120 11.60 2.38 -2.32
C VAL A 120 12.63 1.48 -1.66
N VAL A 121 13.73 1.16 -2.36
CA VAL A 121 14.94 0.57 -1.76
C VAL A 121 16.18 1.30 -2.26
N GLY A 122 17.09 1.61 -1.34
CA GLY A 122 18.30 2.35 -1.68
C GLY A 122 19.39 2.26 -0.63
N VAL A 123 20.37 3.14 -0.78
CA VAL A 123 21.50 3.29 0.14
C VAL A 123 21.37 4.63 0.83
N VAL A 124 21.43 4.61 2.16
CA VAL A 124 21.44 5.83 2.97
C VAL A 124 22.69 6.65 2.62
N THR A 125 22.52 7.92 2.28
CA THR A 125 23.63 8.84 1.94
C THR A 125 23.85 9.91 3.00
N ALA A 126 22.81 10.28 3.73
CA ALA A 126 22.91 11.22 4.85
C ALA A 126 21.83 10.93 5.91
N VAL A 127 22.13 11.25 7.16
CA VAL A 127 21.22 11.09 8.30
C VAL A 127 21.20 12.37 9.14
N GLY A 128 20.03 12.73 9.65
CA GLY A 128 19.86 13.83 10.59
C GLY A 128 20.54 13.55 11.93
N SER A 129 20.79 14.61 12.69
CA SER A 129 21.53 14.55 13.97
C SER A 129 20.86 13.74 15.09
N GLN A 130 19.57 13.42 14.96
CA GLN A 130 18.79 12.65 15.93
C GLN A 130 18.42 11.25 15.41
N VAL A 131 19.00 10.82 14.28
CA VAL A 131 18.82 9.46 13.75
C VAL A 131 19.78 8.50 14.46
N THR A 132 19.26 7.40 14.99
CA THR A 132 20.03 6.44 15.80
C THR A 132 20.09 5.01 15.23
N GLY A 133 19.17 4.65 14.32
CA GLY A 133 19.06 3.29 13.77
C GLY A 133 19.62 3.09 12.36
N LEU A 134 20.05 4.15 11.68
CA LEU A 134 20.58 4.13 10.32
C LEU A 134 21.82 5.01 10.22
N LYS A 135 22.76 4.63 9.35
CA LYS A 135 23.95 5.43 9.00
C LYS A 135 24.20 5.42 7.49
N PRO A 136 24.98 6.39 6.96
CA PRO A 136 25.40 6.36 5.57
C PRO A 136 26.05 5.02 5.19
N GLY A 137 25.66 4.48 4.04
CA GLY A 137 26.09 3.16 3.54
C GLY A 137 25.11 2.02 3.84
N ASP A 138 24.20 2.18 4.80
CA ASP A 138 23.19 1.16 5.10
C ASP A 138 22.19 1.01 3.93
N ARG A 139 21.68 -0.21 3.73
CA ARG A 139 20.55 -0.47 2.83
C ARG A 139 19.24 -0.25 3.58
N ALA A 140 18.42 0.64 3.04
CA ALA A 140 17.12 0.99 3.64
C ALA A 140 15.99 0.91 2.61
N GLY A 141 14.81 0.55 3.09
CA GLY A 141 13.57 0.55 2.33
C GLY A 141 12.52 1.49 2.91
N VAL A 142 11.65 2.02 2.08
CA VAL A 142 10.50 2.86 2.49
C VAL A 142 9.24 2.39 1.79
N GLY A 143 8.21 2.11 2.59
CA GLY A 143 6.90 1.70 2.12
C GLY A 143 5.91 2.87 1.95
N TRP A 144 4.62 2.52 2.06
CA TRP A 144 3.53 3.49 1.90
C TRP A 144 3.50 4.60 2.94
N ILE A 145 3.81 4.33 4.21
CA ILE A 145 3.66 5.32 5.30
C ILE A 145 4.98 6.06 5.50
N SER A 146 4.92 7.39 5.55
CA SER A 146 6.07 8.27 5.75
C SER A 146 5.98 9.14 7.02
N ASP A 147 4.78 9.33 7.60
CA ASP A 147 4.63 9.99 8.89
C ASP A 147 3.42 9.50 9.71
N SER A 148 3.40 9.73 11.03
CA SER A 148 2.22 9.59 11.90
C SER A 148 2.39 10.42 13.19
N CYS A 149 1.37 10.46 14.05
CA CYS A 149 1.45 11.29 15.26
C CYS A 149 2.35 10.79 16.39
N ARG A 150 2.79 9.53 16.36
CA ARG A 150 3.67 8.87 17.35
C ARG A 150 3.20 8.83 18.81
N CYS A 151 2.07 9.44 19.15
CA CYS A 151 1.61 9.59 20.52
C CYS A 151 0.26 8.93 20.82
N CYS A 152 -0.53 8.60 19.80
CA CYS A 152 -1.81 7.93 20.03
C CYS A 152 -1.62 6.46 20.40
N ARG A 153 -2.63 5.85 21.03
CA ARG A 153 -2.57 4.45 21.49
C ARG A 153 -2.20 3.45 20.39
N ASN A 154 -2.63 3.68 19.14
CA ASN A 154 -2.29 2.80 18.02
C ASN A 154 -0.83 2.98 17.61
N CYS A 155 -0.34 4.23 17.58
CA CYS A 155 1.06 4.48 17.27
C CYS A 155 2.03 3.90 18.31
N VAL A 156 1.69 4.01 19.59
CA VAL A 156 2.52 3.45 20.68
C VAL A 156 2.56 1.91 20.63
N ARG A 157 1.57 1.27 20.00
CA ARG A 157 1.54 -0.18 19.76
C ARG A 157 2.26 -0.61 18.47
N GLY A 158 2.84 0.33 17.72
CA GLY A 158 3.45 0.04 16.42
C GLY A 158 2.44 -0.18 15.30
N GLU A 159 1.20 0.30 15.45
CA GLU A 159 0.10 0.20 14.47
C GLU A 159 -0.14 1.56 13.79
N GLU A 160 0.90 2.17 13.22
CA GLU A 160 0.80 3.55 12.70
C GLU A 160 -0.05 3.69 11.44
N ASN A 161 -0.25 2.60 10.72
CA ASN A 161 -1.27 2.47 9.68
C ASN A 161 -2.69 2.75 10.20
N LEU A 162 -2.92 2.64 11.51
CA LEU A 162 -4.19 2.92 12.18
C LEU A 162 -4.13 4.17 13.07
N CYS A 163 -3.20 5.10 12.82
CA CYS A 163 -3.04 6.31 13.63
C CYS A 163 -4.37 7.08 13.81
N LEU A 164 -4.76 7.34 15.07
CA LEU A 164 -6.01 8.04 15.39
C LEU A 164 -6.05 9.51 14.95
N LYS A 165 -4.88 10.11 14.72
CA LYS A 165 -4.75 11.47 14.17
C LYS A 165 -4.50 11.47 12.65
N GLY A 166 -4.55 10.30 12.02
CA GLY A 166 -4.15 10.10 10.63
C GLY A 166 -2.65 9.83 10.49
N TYR A 167 -2.29 9.01 9.49
CA TYR A 167 -0.92 8.85 9.03
C TYR A 167 -0.71 9.64 7.73
N THR A 168 0.54 9.90 7.38
CA THR A 168 0.93 10.48 6.09
C THR A 168 1.52 9.40 5.20
N GLY A 169 1.02 9.28 3.97
CA GLY A 169 1.62 8.41 2.96
C GLY A 169 2.81 9.07 2.25
N LEU A 170 3.72 8.25 1.73
CA LEU A 170 4.92 8.70 1.01
C LEU A 170 4.58 9.46 -0.27
N ILE A 171 3.49 9.08 -0.96
CA ILE A 171 3.05 9.68 -2.21
C ILE A 171 1.70 10.40 -2.07
N VAL A 172 1.39 10.94 -0.89
CA VAL A 172 0.18 11.76 -0.68
C VAL A 172 0.54 13.14 -0.15
N ALA A 173 -0.46 14.04 -0.09
CA ALA A 173 -0.35 15.36 0.49
C ALA A 173 0.68 16.31 -0.16
N GLY A 174 1.25 15.95 -1.32
CA GLY A 174 2.28 16.71 -2.02
C GLY A 174 3.70 16.18 -1.79
N ASN A 175 3.85 15.06 -1.07
CA ASN A 175 5.13 14.38 -0.92
C ASN A 175 5.58 13.75 -2.24
N HIS A 176 6.89 13.64 -2.43
CA HIS A 176 7.50 13.02 -3.59
C HIS A 176 7.99 11.61 -3.25
N GLY A 177 7.49 10.62 -3.99
CA GLY A 177 7.87 9.21 -3.87
C GLY A 177 9.25 8.90 -4.42
N GLY A 178 9.58 7.63 -4.54
CA GLY A 178 10.92 7.18 -4.91
C GLY A 178 11.20 7.05 -6.41
N PHE A 179 10.35 7.52 -7.33
CA PHE A 179 10.71 7.63 -8.76
C PHE A 179 11.64 8.83 -9.01
N GLN A 180 12.66 8.98 -8.16
CA GLN A 180 13.61 10.09 -8.12
C GLN A 180 15.00 9.57 -7.71
N GLU A 181 16.03 10.42 -7.82
CA GLU A 181 17.41 10.01 -7.50
C GLU A 181 17.64 9.80 -6.00
N THR A 182 17.00 10.59 -5.15
CA THR A 182 17.13 10.54 -3.70
C THR A 182 15.76 10.77 -3.09
N CYS A 183 15.33 9.85 -2.24
CA CYS A 183 14.10 9.96 -1.47
C CYS A 183 14.46 10.36 -0.04
N ARG A 184 13.87 11.48 0.43
CA ARG A 184 14.01 11.95 1.82
C ARG A 184 12.80 11.56 2.62
N VAL A 185 13.01 10.93 3.77
CA VAL A 185 11.94 10.47 4.65
C VAL A 185 12.32 10.60 6.12
N ASN A 186 11.33 10.55 7.01
CA ASN A 186 11.59 10.38 8.43
C ASN A 186 12.20 8.99 8.68
N SER A 187 13.32 8.95 9.40
CA SER A 187 14.10 7.74 9.73
C SER A 187 13.28 6.63 10.37
N ASP A 188 12.23 6.97 11.13
CA ASP A 188 11.35 5.98 11.73
C ASP A 188 10.62 5.10 10.70
N PHE A 189 10.40 5.58 9.47
CA PHE A 189 9.73 4.85 8.40
C PHE A 189 10.69 4.35 7.32
N ALA A 190 11.99 4.41 7.59
CA ALA A 190 13.02 3.78 6.79
C ALA A 190 13.44 2.47 7.47
N TYR A 191 13.14 1.35 6.80
CA TYR A 191 13.33 0.00 7.33
C TYR A 191 14.66 -0.56 6.86
N THR A 192 15.34 -1.30 7.73
CA THR A 192 16.58 -1.99 7.34
C THR A 192 16.26 -3.16 6.41
N ILE A 193 17.03 -3.33 5.34
CA ILE A 193 16.86 -4.47 4.43
C ILE A 193 17.84 -5.58 4.84
N PRO A 194 17.35 -6.78 5.24
CA PRO A 194 18.22 -7.89 5.65
C PRO A 194 19.15 -8.36 4.53
N ASP A 195 20.34 -8.85 4.90
CA ASP A 195 21.34 -9.34 3.94
C ASP A 195 20.84 -10.51 3.08
N GLY A 196 19.97 -11.35 3.63
CA GLY A 196 19.34 -12.47 2.91
C GLY A 196 18.32 -12.06 1.85
N LEU A 197 18.05 -10.77 1.68
CA LEU A 197 17.04 -10.21 0.78
C LEU A 197 17.68 -9.18 -0.17
N ASP A 198 17.70 -9.49 -1.47
CA ASP A 198 18.20 -8.58 -2.49
C ASP A 198 17.27 -7.37 -2.69
N SER A 199 17.82 -6.26 -3.20
CA SER A 199 17.07 -4.99 -3.27
C SER A 199 15.89 -5.02 -4.24
N ALA A 200 15.99 -5.81 -5.32
CA ALA A 200 14.89 -5.94 -6.28
C ALA A 200 13.73 -6.70 -5.65
N SER A 201 14.01 -7.78 -4.92
CA SER A 201 13.01 -8.55 -4.16
C SER A 201 12.44 -7.77 -2.97
N ALA A 202 13.24 -6.95 -2.30
CA ALA A 202 12.81 -6.15 -1.15
C ALA A 202 11.75 -5.10 -1.50
N ALA A 203 11.88 -4.46 -2.66
CA ALA A 203 11.04 -3.33 -3.02
C ALA A 203 9.52 -3.67 -2.99
N PRO A 204 9.03 -4.73 -3.67
CA PRO A 204 7.60 -5.07 -3.61
C PRO A 204 7.10 -5.51 -2.24
N LEU A 205 7.99 -5.97 -1.34
CA LEU A 205 7.59 -6.41 -0.01
C LEU A 205 7.11 -5.23 0.86
N LEU A 206 7.61 -4.02 0.60
CA LEU A 206 7.26 -2.78 1.32
C LEU A 206 5.82 -2.30 1.08
N CYS A 207 5.09 -2.95 0.16
CA CYS A 207 3.67 -2.70 -0.08
C CYS A 207 2.90 -4.02 -0.23
N ALA A 208 3.14 -4.79 -1.29
CA ALA A 208 2.41 -6.03 -1.54
C ALA A 208 2.70 -7.08 -0.46
N GLY A 209 3.96 -7.19 -0.01
CA GLY A 209 4.36 -8.13 1.04
C GLY A 209 3.68 -7.83 2.37
N ILE A 210 3.87 -6.62 2.89
CA ILE A 210 3.26 -6.22 4.16
C ILE A 210 1.72 -6.31 4.13
N THR A 211 1.09 -5.98 3.00
CA THR A 211 -0.37 -6.01 2.88
C THR A 211 -0.96 -7.40 3.10
N VAL A 212 -0.25 -8.46 2.68
CA VAL A 212 -0.71 -9.85 2.90
C VAL A 212 -0.10 -10.47 4.17
N TYR A 213 1.08 -10.01 4.60
CA TYR A 213 1.73 -10.46 5.82
C TYR A 213 0.93 -10.07 7.05
N THR A 214 0.59 -8.79 7.21
CA THR A 214 -0.13 -8.24 8.37
C THR A 214 -1.40 -9.03 8.72
N PRO A 215 -2.35 -9.28 7.80
CA PRO A 215 -3.53 -10.07 8.16
C PRO A 215 -3.20 -11.54 8.43
N LEU A 216 -2.24 -12.16 7.73
CA LEU A 216 -1.82 -13.52 8.06
C LEU A 216 -1.25 -13.56 9.49
N ARG A 217 -0.40 -12.60 9.86
CA ARG A 217 0.17 -12.46 11.19
C ARG A 217 -0.86 -12.30 12.31
N TYR A 218 -2.01 -11.67 12.03
CA TYR A 218 -3.09 -11.50 13.01
C TYR A 218 -4.08 -12.67 13.07
N TYR A 219 -4.42 -13.28 11.92
CA TYR A 219 -5.51 -14.26 11.85
C TYR A 219 -5.02 -15.71 11.77
N LEU A 220 -3.80 -15.96 11.29
CA LEU A 220 -3.18 -17.29 11.25
C LEU A 220 -2.59 -17.64 12.62
N ARG A 221 -3.49 -17.98 13.55
CA ARG A 221 -3.17 -18.13 14.98
C ARG A 221 -2.47 -19.45 15.35
N ARG A 222 -2.48 -20.44 14.45
CA ARG A 222 -1.86 -21.75 14.68
C ARG A 222 -1.45 -22.41 13.36
N PRO A 223 -0.45 -23.30 13.36
CA PRO A 223 -0.12 -24.14 12.21
C PRO A 223 -1.31 -25.00 11.75
N ASN A 224 -1.26 -25.45 10.50
CA ASN A 224 -2.25 -26.30 9.83
C ASN A 224 -3.67 -25.71 9.74
N MET A 225 -3.83 -24.40 9.96
CA MET A 225 -5.07 -23.72 9.54
C MET A 225 -5.15 -23.74 8.01
N SER A 226 -6.36 -23.92 7.48
CA SER A 226 -6.59 -23.91 6.04
C SER A 226 -6.79 -22.49 5.52
N VAL A 227 -5.92 -22.08 4.61
CA VAL A 227 -5.88 -20.73 4.03
C VAL A 227 -6.21 -20.80 2.54
N GLY A 228 -7.29 -20.15 2.14
CA GLY A 228 -7.61 -19.92 0.73
C GLY A 228 -7.06 -18.57 0.27
N VAL A 229 -6.22 -18.55 -0.75
CA VAL A 229 -5.76 -17.30 -1.37
C VAL A 229 -6.50 -17.09 -2.68
N MET A 230 -7.37 -16.07 -2.73
CA MET A 230 -8.16 -15.75 -3.92
C MET A 230 -7.48 -14.69 -4.77
N GLY A 231 -7.18 -15.06 -6.02
CA GLY A 231 -6.49 -14.21 -7.00
C GLY A 231 -4.97 -14.37 -6.94
N ILE A 232 -4.39 -15.07 -7.92
CA ILE A 232 -2.93 -15.33 -7.96
C ILE A 232 -2.28 -14.25 -8.82
N GLY A 233 -2.11 -13.06 -8.24
CA GLY A 233 -1.47 -11.88 -8.84
C GLY A 233 -0.34 -11.33 -7.97
N GLY A 234 -0.07 -10.03 -8.07
CA GLY A 234 1.00 -9.36 -7.32
C GLY A 234 0.94 -9.53 -5.80
N LEU A 235 -0.26 -9.56 -5.19
CA LEU A 235 -0.43 -9.85 -3.76
C LEU A 235 -0.54 -11.36 -3.51
N GLY A 236 -1.38 -12.05 -4.28
CA GLY A 236 -1.67 -13.47 -4.07
C GLY A 236 -0.44 -14.38 -4.10
N HIS A 237 0.50 -14.14 -5.02
CA HIS A 237 1.71 -14.98 -5.10
C HIS A 237 2.61 -14.84 -3.85
N LEU A 238 2.58 -13.70 -3.16
CA LEU A 238 3.24 -13.50 -1.87
C LEU A 238 2.41 -14.11 -0.73
N ALA A 239 1.08 -13.98 -0.77
CA ALA A 239 0.20 -14.57 0.24
C ALA A 239 0.33 -16.10 0.30
N LEU A 240 0.48 -16.77 -0.86
CA LEU A 240 0.77 -18.21 -0.92
C LEU A 240 2.06 -18.55 -0.17
N GLN A 241 3.15 -17.84 -0.48
CA GLN A 241 4.45 -18.06 0.12
C GLN A 241 4.44 -17.82 1.63
N PHE A 242 3.89 -16.68 2.08
CA PHE A 242 3.80 -16.37 3.49
C PHE A 242 2.97 -17.40 4.26
N ALA A 243 1.75 -17.71 3.79
CA ALA A 243 0.89 -18.67 4.46
C ALA A 243 1.56 -20.04 4.57
N ALA A 244 2.21 -20.52 3.51
CA ALA A 244 2.93 -21.79 3.52
C ALA A 244 4.11 -21.78 4.49
N LYS A 245 4.93 -20.72 4.49
CA LYS A 245 6.09 -20.58 5.40
C LYS A 245 5.67 -20.37 6.86
N MET A 246 4.46 -19.88 7.12
CA MET A 246 3.84 -19.80 8.44
C MET A 246 3.17 -21.13 8.86
N GLY A 247 3.27 -22.18 8.05
CA GLY A 247 2.79 -23.52 8.36
C GLY A 247 1.29 -23.74 8.12
N ALA A 248 0.65 -22.95 7.27
CA ALA A 248 -0.75 -23.18 6.86
C ALA A 248 -0.87 -24.28 5.80
N GLU A 249 -2.05 -24.89 5.72
CA GLU A 249 -2.46 -25.66 4.55
C GLU A 249 -3.09 -24.70 3.52
N VAL A 250 -2.40 -24.50 2.41
CA VAL A 250 -2.69 -23.40 1.46
C VAL A 250 -3.37 -23.92 0.20
N THR A 251 -4.51 -23.32 -0.16
CA THR A 251 -5.14 -23.49 -1.48
C THR A 251 -5.06 -22.21 -2.29
N ALA A 252 -4.51 -22.31 -3.50
CA ALA A 252 -4.61 -21.26 -4.51
C ALA A 252 -5.99 -21.33 -5.19
N ILE A 253 -6.75 -20.24 -5.11
CA ILE A 253 -8.08 -20.11 -5.70
C ILE A 253 -8.00 -19.09 -6.83
N SER A 254 -8.08 -19.58 -8.07
CA SER A 254 -7.93 -18.78 -9.29
C SER A 254 -9.26 -18.64 -10.02
N GLY A 255 -9.45 -17.55 -10.78
CA GLY A 255 -10.57 -17.43 -11.71
C GLY A 255 -10.37 -18.21 -13.03
N ARG A 256 -9.17 -18.73 -13.27
CA ARG A 256 -8.76 -19.40 -14.52
C ARG A 256 -7.87 -20.61 -14.23
N GLU A 257 -7.88 -21.58 -15.14
CA GLU A 257 -6.92 -22.69 -15.16
C GLU A 257 -5.50 -22.23 -15.49
N GLY A 258 -4.53 -23.15 -15.42
CA GLY A 258 -3.18 -22.95 -15.97
C GLY A 258 -2.16 -22.34 -15.02
N LYS A 259 -2.54 -22.01 -13.77
CA LYS A 259 -1.61 -21.51 -12.73
C LYS A 259 -1.26 -22.54 -11.65
N GLU A 260 -1.69 -23.78 -11.79
CA GLU A 260 -1.52 -24.81 -10.74
C GLU A 260 -0.04 -25.10 -10.44
N ALA A 261 0.77 -25.39 -11.46
CA ALA A 261 2.19 -25.69 -11.28
C ALA A 261 2.94 -24.51 -10.64
N GLU A 262 2.64 -23.28 -11.06
CA GLU A 262 3.23 -22.08 -10.47
C GLU A 262 2.74 -21.83 -9.04
N ALA A 263 1.44 -21.97 -8.79
CA ALA A 263 0.90 -21.83 -7.44
C ALA A 263 1.54 -22.85 -6.49
N SER A 264 1.74 -24.09 -6.97
CA SER A 264 2.42 -25.15 -6.22
C SER A 264 3.88 -24.78 -5.93
N SER A 265 4.62 -24.25 -6.91
CA SER A 265 6.00 -23.78 -6.68
C SER A 265 6.08 -22.58 -5.73
N LEU A 266 4.97 -21.84 -5.54
CA LEU A 266 4.84 -20.74 -4.59
C LEU A 266 4.35 -21.18 -3.20
N GLY A 267 4.13 -22.47 -2.97
CA GLY A 267 3.72 -23.04 -1.67
C GLY A 267 2.24 -23.40 -1.55
N ALA A 268 1.46 -23.36 -2.63
CA ALA A 268 0.11 -23.92 -2.62
C ALA A 268 0.16 -25.46 -2.53
N HIS A 269 -0.60 -26.02 -1.60
CA HIS A 269 -0.79 -27.46 -1.47
C HIS A 269 -1.90 -27.95 -2.40
N HIS A 270 -2.88 -27.08 -2.65
CA HIS A 270 -4.03 -27.36 -3.53
C HIS A 270 -4.26 -26.20 -4.51
N PHE A 271 -4.91 -26.50 -5.63
CA PHE A 271 -5.36 -25.52 -6.61
C PHE A 271 -6.84 -25.73 -6.93
N ALA A 272 -7.59 -24.65 -7.08
CA ALA A 272 -8.99 -24.71 -7.48
C ALA A 272 -9.37 -23.52 -8.37
N VAL A 273 -10.31 -23.74 -9.29
CA VAL A 273 -10.85 -22.67 -10.13
C VAL A 273 -12.22 -22.25 -9.62
N PHE A 274 -12.38 -20.99 -9.28
CA PHE A 274 -13.61 -20.42 -8.74
C PHE A 274 -14.27 -19.52 -9.79
N PRO A 275 -15.59 -19.62 -10.03
CA PRO A 275 -16.59 -20.35 -9.24
C PRO A 275 -16.82 -21.83 -9.64
N ARG A 276 -16.15 -22.36 -10.66
CA ARG A 276 -16.38 -23.73 -11.17
C ARG A 276 -16.30 -24.81 -10.09
N ASP A 277 -15.29 -24.76 -9.23
CA ASP A 277 -15.03 -25.74 -8.18
C ASP A 277 -15.68 -25.35 -6.84
N ALA A 278 -16.58 -24.36 -6.80
CA ALA A 278 -17.14 -23.80 -5.55
C ALA A 278 -17.73 -24.86 -4.62
N ASP A 279 -18.45 -25.85 -5.14
CA ASP A 279 -19.04 -26.93 -4.32
C ASP A 279 -17.98 -27.75 -3.58
N LYS A 280 -16.80 -27.97 -4.19
CA LYS A 280 -15.69 -28.69 -3.56
C LYS A 280 -14.97 -27.84 -2.51
N LEU A 281 -15.23 -26.54 -2.46
CA LEU A 281 -14.55 -25.57 -1.60
C LEU A 281 -15.40 -25.13 -0.39
N LYS A 282 -16.67 -25.54 -0.32
CA LYS A 282 -17.59 -25.15 0.75
C LYS A 282 -17.06 -25.52 2.13
N ALA A 283 -17.16 -24.56 3.06
CA ALA A 283 -16.78 -24.72 4.46
C ALA A 283 -15.38 -25.32 4.69
N LYS A 284 -14.39 -24.99 3.84
CA LYS A 284 -13.04 -25.54 3.91
C LYS A 284 -12.03 -24.64 4.60
N TYR A 285 -12.21 -23.33 4.60
CA TYR A 285 -11.14 -22.39 4.98
C TYR A 285 -11.36 -21.75 6.34
N ASP A 286 -10.32 -21.76 7.17
CA ASP A 286 -10.27 -20.96 8.40
C ASP A 286 -10.05 -19.47 8.05
N ILE A 287 -9.28 -19.21 6.99
CA ILE A 287 -8.98 -17.86 6.50
C ILE A 287 -9.07 -17.84 4.97
N ILE A 288 -9.67 -16.78 4.43
CA ILE A 288 -9.55 -16.45 3.01
C ILE A 288 -8.87 -15.09 2.90
N ILE A 289 -7.74 -15.02 2.18
CA ILE A 289 -7.12 -13.75 1.77
C ILE A 289 -7.62 -13.43 0.36
N ASN A 290 -8.52 -12.45 0.24
CA ASN A 290 -9.03 -12.00 -1.05
C ASN A 290 -8.20 -10.85 -1.61
N THR A 291 -7.42 -11.14 -2.66
CA THR A 291 -6.59 -10.15 -3.35
C THR A 291 -7.17 -9.72 -4.70
N ILE A 292 -8.41 -10.09 -5.01
CA ILE A 292 -9.08 -9.71 -6.26
C ILE A 292 -9.46 -8.22 -6.20
N SER A 293 -9.07 -7.47 -7.23
CA SER A 293 -9.31 -6.02 -7.39
C SER A 293 -10.54 -5.70 -8.26
N SER A 294 -11.48 -6.64 -8.35
CA SER A 294 -12.77 -6.49 -9.04
C SER A 294 -13.88 -6.97 -8.11
N ASP A 295 -15.14 -6.69 -8.47
CA ASP A 295 -16.27 -7.15 -7.69
C ASP A 295 -16.27 -8.68 -7.55
N VAL A 296 -16.60 -9.13 -6.34
CA VAL A 296 -16.75 -10.55 -5.99
C VAL A 296 -18.11 -10.78 -5.33
N ASP A 297 -18.72 -11.91 -5.60
CA ASP A 297 -19.92 -12.34 -4.87
C ASP A 297 -19.51 -12.83 -3.47
N VAL A 298 -19.71 -11.95 -2.51
CA VAL A 298 -19.35 -12.13 -1.09
C VAL A 298 -20.06 -13.33 -0.50
N ALA A 299 -21.30 -13.61 -0.90
CA ALA A 299 -22.04 -14.76 -0.39
C ALA A 299 -21.37 -16.07 -0.82
N GLN A 300 -20.93 -16.14 -2.09
CA GLN A 300 -20.20 -17.30 -2.57
C GLN A 300 -18.83 -17.44 -1.89
N VAL A 301 -18.09 -16.34 -1.71
CA VAL A 301 -16.80 -16.37 -1.01
C VAL A 301 -16.97 -16.81 0.44
N MET A 302 -17.95 -16.25 1.16
CA MET A 302 -18.24 -16.64 2.54
C MET A 302 -18.69 -18.09 2.66
N SER A 303 -19.33 -18.67 1.65
CA SER A 303 -19.70 -20.09 1.64
C SER A 303 -18.49 -21.04 1.71
N LEU A 304 -17.30 -20.55 1.32
CA LEU A 304 -16.06 -21.31 1.36
C LEU A 304 -15.45 -21.36 2.78
N LEU A 305 -15.85 -20.44 3.66
CA LEU A 305 -15.37 -20.37 5.04
C LEU A 305 -16.02 -21.43 5.92
N LYS A 306 -15.21 -22.03 6.80
CA LYS A 306 -15.67 -22.80 7.96
C LYS A 306 -16.50 -21.92 8.91
N ILE A 307 -17.19 -22.56 9.86
CA ILE A 307 -17.68 -21.88 11.06
C ILE A 307 -16.49 -21.20 11.75
N ASP A 308 -16.67 -19.99 12.28
CA ASP A 308 -15.60 -19.14 12.86
C ASP A 308 -14.55 -18.66 11.84
N GLY A 309 -14.76 -18.88 10.53
CA GLY A 309 -13.83 -18.49 9.48
C GLY A 309 -13.77 -16.98 9.23
N THR A 310 -12.62 -16.51 8.73
CA THR A 310 -12.38 -15.08 8.45
C THR A 310 -12.12 -14.82 6.96
N LEU A 311 -12.95 -13.99 6.33
CA LEU A 311 -12.65 -13.37 5.04
C LEU A 311 -11.88 -12.08 5.27
N VAL A 312 -10.63 -12.03 4.80
CA VAL A 312 -9.79 -10.84 4.79
C VAL A 312 -9.82 -10.22 3.39
N GLN A 313 -10.37 -9.01 3.29
CA GLN A 313 -10.35 -8.21 2.08
C GLN A 313 -9.10 -7.33 2.05
N VAL A 314 -8.25 -7.53 1.04
CA VAL A 314 -7.09 -6.65 0.76
C VAL A 314 -7.09 -6.10 -0.66
N GLY A 315 -7.74 -6.80 -1.61
CA GLY A 315 -8.02 -6.22 -2.92
C GLY A 315 -9.06 -5.10 -2.80
N ILE A 316 -8.87 -4.00 -3.54
CA ILE A 316 -9.82 -2.90 -3.56
C ILE A 316 -10.20 -2.64 -5.01
N PRO A 317 -11.45 -2.92 -5.42
CA PRO A 317 -11.95 -2.46 -6.71
C PRO A 317 -11.98 -0.93 -6.75
N GLY A 318 -11.66 -0.35 -7.91
CA GLY A 318 -11.72 1.10 -8.09
C GLY A 318 -13.13 1.66 -7.88
N GLY A 319 -13.23 2.96 -7.57
CA GLY A 319 -14.49 3.66 -7.33
C GLY A 319 -15.07 3.45 -5.93
N ASN A 320 -16.39 3.54 -5.80
CA ASN A 320 -17.12 3.42 -4.51
C ASN A 320 -17.63 1.99 -4.29
N ALA A 321 -16.74 1.00 -4.38
CA ALA A 321 -17.11 -0.40 -4.26
C ALA A 321 -17.77 -0.72 -2.90
N VAL A 322 -18.86 -1.49 -2.92
CA VAL A 322 -19.63 -1.88 -1.73
C VAL A 322 -19.73 -3.39 -1.63
N MET A 323 -19.42 -3.93 -0.45
CA MET A 323 -19.53 -5.34 -0.14
C MET A 323 -20.92 -5.67 0.45
N LYS A 324 -21.69 -6.55 -0.20
CA LYS A 324 -23.00 -7.02 0.32
C LYS A 324 -22.82 -8.31 1.13
N VAL A 325 -22.81 -8.18 2.46
CA VAL A 325 -22.56 -9.31 3.39
C VAL A 325 -23.87 -9.99 3.81
N PRO A 326 -24.03 -11.32 3.63
CA PRO A 326 -25.18 -12.05 4.15
C PRO A 326 -25.17 -12.13 5.68
N VAL A 327 -26.03 -11.35 6.34
CA VAL A 327 -26.06 -11.21 7.81
C VAL A 327 -26.37 -12.52 8.53
N GLN A 328 -27.26 -13.36 7.98
CA GLN A 328 -27.58 -14.65 8.59
C GLN A 328 -26.37 -15.60 8.59
N ASP A 329 -25.63 -15.69 7.48
CA ASP A 329 -24.42 -16.50 7.41
C ASP A 329 -23.31 -15.95 8.33
N LEU A 330 -23.18 -14.62 8.42
CA LEU A 330 -22.25 -13.96 9.33
C LEU A 330 -22.55 -14.32 10.80
N VAL A 331 -23.81 -14.16 11.23
CA VAL A 331 -24.21 -14.34 12.64
C VAL A 331 -24.27 -15.81 13.03
N PHE A 332 -24.98 -16.65 12.27
CA PHE A 332 -25.23 -18.04 12.67
C PHE A 332 -23.99 -18.94 12.54
N ASN A 333 -23.04 -18.59 11.67
CA ASN A 333 -21.76 -19.32 11.55
C ASN A 333 -20.57 -18.59 12.20
N GLN A 334 -20.82 -17.49 12.92
CA GLN A 334 -19.79 -16.68 13.60
C GLN A 334 -18.62 -16.26 12.68
N LYS A 335 -18.93 -16.04 11.39
CA LYS A 335 -17.91 -15.67 10.41
C LYS A 335 -17.49 -14.22 10.62
N ARG A 336 -16.31 -13.89 10.10
CA ARG A 336 -15.77 -12.52 10.12
C ARG A 336 -15.53 -12.05 8.69
N VAL A 337 -15.83 -10.78 8.44
CA VAL A 337 -15.41 -10.06 7.24
C VAL A 337 -14.61 -8.87 7.71
N VAL A 338 -13.33 -8.82 7.34
CA VAL A 338 -12.39 -7.81 7.82
C VAL A 338 -11.64 -7.20 6.64
N GLY A 339 -11.26 -5.93 6.78
CA GLY A 339 -10.30 -5.28 5.89
C GLY A 339 -8.92 -5.25 6.54
N SER A 340 -7.87 -5.22 5.72
CA SER A 340 -6.50 -4.94 6.19
C SER A 340 -5.82 -3.97 5.25
N ILE A 341 -5.08 -3.01 5.81
CA ILE A 341 -4.32 -2.01 5.06
C ILE A 341 -2.88 -2.01 5.55
N VAL A 342 -1.95 -2.30 4.65
CA VAL A 342 -0.49 -2.32 4.88
C VAL A 342 -0.14 -2.96 6.25
N GLY A 343 0.84 -2.42 6.96
CA GLY A 343 1.17 -2.77 8.35
C GLY A 343 1.80 -1.56 9.03
N GLY A 344 1.90 -1.62 10.35
CA GLY A 344 2.67 -0.63 11.10
C GLY A 344 4.17 -0.89 11.03
N ARG A 345 4.98 -0.08 11.72
CA ARG A 345 6.44 -0.16 11.61
C ARG A 345 7.01 -1.49 12.12
N ALA A 346 6.46 -2.00 13.21
CA ALA A 346 6.89 -3.26 13.81
C ALA A 346 6.61 -4.43 12.85
N ASP A 347 5.39 -4.51 12.31
CA ASP A 347 4.99 -5.52 11.34
C ASP A 347 5.84 -5.47 10.06
N MET A 348 6.22 -4.28 9.60
CA MET A 348 7.07 -4.12 8.42
C MET A 348 8.46 -4.71 8.62
N GLN A 349 9.13 -4.37 9.72
CA GLN A 349 10.46 -4.90 9.99
C GLN A 349 10.40 -6.42 10.25
N GLU A 350 9.41 -6.90 11.04
CA GLU A 350 9.18 -8.33 11.27
C GLU A 350 8.99 -9.09 9.95
N MET A 351 8.23 -8.52 9.01
CA MET A 351 8.01 -9.10 7.68
C MET A 351 9.28 -9.17 6.83
N LEU A 352 10.09 -8.10 6.80
CA LEU A 352 11.35 -8.10 6.07
C LEU A 352 12.32 -9.15 6.63
N ASP A 353 12.44 -9.22 7.96
CA ASP A 353 13.28 -10.20 8.64
C ASP A 353 12.80 -11.63 8.36
N PHE A 354 11.47 -11.86 8.42
CA PHE A 354 10.86 -13.13 8.02
C PHE A 354 11.22 -13.52 6.59
N CYS A 355 11.17 -12.57 5.64
CA CYS A 355 11.54 -12.83 4.25
C CYS A 355 13.03 -13.19 4.12
N GLY A 356 13.90 -12.48 4.85
CA GLY A 356 15.34 -12.77 4.90
C GLY A 356 15.66 -14.17 5.42
N VAL A 357 14.92 -14.65 6.43
CA VAL A 357 15.13 -15.98 7.04
C VAL A 357 14.48 -17.09 6.22
N HIS A 358 13.24 -16.91 5.77
CA HIS A 358 12.43 -17.97 5.16
C HIS A 358 12.49 -18.02 3.63
N GLY A 359 13.18 -17.04 3.01
CA GLY A 359 13.35 -16.97 1.56
C GLY A 359 12.06 -16.63 0.81
N VAL A 360 11.14 -15.89 1.42
CA VAL A 360 9.95 -15.37 0.71
C VAL A 360 10.41 -14.24 -0.21
N ARG A 361 10.20 -14.41 -1.51
CA ARG A 361 10.61 -13.42 -2.51
C ARG A 361 9.53 -13.23 -3.57
N PRO A 362 9.23 -11.99 -3.98
CA PRO A 362 8.37 -11.76 -5.12
C PRO A 362 9.04 -12.23 -6.41
N MET A 363 8.23 -12.69 -7.37
CA MET A 363 8.71 -12.85 -8.74
C MET A 363 8.73 -11.47 -9.41
N VAL A 364 9.94 -11.01 -9.76
CA VAL A 364 10.16 -9.64 -10.24
C VAL A 364 10.65 -9.59 -11.68
N GLU A 365 10.20 -8.58 -12.39
CA GLU A 365 10.73 -8.16 -13.68
C GLU A 365 11.32 -6.76 -13.54
N THR A 366 12.60 -6.61 -13.85
CA THR A 366 13.30 -5.33 -13.70
C THR A 366 13.23 -4.51 -14.98
N MET A 367 12.93 -3.22 -14.85
CA MET A 367 12.97 -2.25 -15.94
C MET A 367 13.72 -1.00 -15.49
N PRO A 368 14.45 -0.28 -16.37
CA PRO A 368 15.10 0.97 -15.99
C PRO A 368 14.05 2.06 -15.66
N LEU A 369 14.34 2.91 -14.67
CA LEU A 369 13.45 3.99 -14.26
C LEU A 369 13.17 4.98 -15.40
N SER A 370 14.12 5.22 -16.31
CA SER A 370 13.88 6.01 -17.53
C SER A 370 12.77 5.48 -18.43
N LYS A 371 12.37 4.21 -18.27
CA LYS A 371 11.28 3.56 -19.00
C LYS A 371 9.98 3.47 -18.19
N VAL A 372 9.81 4.30 -17.15
CA VAL A 372 8.66 4.25 -16.25
C VAL A 372 7.29 4.29 -16.96
N ASN A 373 7.11 5.08 -18.00
CA ASN A 373 5.84 5.13 -18.74
C ASN A 373 5.54 3.80 -19.46
N GLU A 374 6.57 3.15 -20.03
CA GLU A 374 6.44 1.83 -20.67
C GLU A 374 6.14 0.76 -19.60
N ALA A 375 6.80 0.84 -18.45
CA ALA A 375 6.56 -0.05 -17.32
C ALA A 375 5.13 0.07 -16.75
N MET A 376 4.60 1.29 -16.62
CA MET A 376 3.20 1.53 -16.22
C MET A 376 2.22 0.88 -17.19
N GLN A 377 2.44 1.03 -18.50
CA GLN A 377 1.59 0.38 -19.50
C GLN A 377 1.72 -1.14 -19.43
N TYR A 378 2.94 -1.67 -19.22
CA TYR A 378 3.18 -3.10 -19.09
C TYR A 378 2.40 -3.74 -17.92
N VAL A 379 2.32 -3.02 -16.78
CA VAL A 379 1.50 -3.42 -15.62
C VAL A 379 0.01 -3.36 -15.95
N LEU A 380 -0.46 -2.28 -16.58
CA LEU A 380 -1.88 -2.11 -16.97
C LEU A 380 -2.35 -3.16 -17.98
N ASP A 381 -1.48 -3.58 -18.88
CA ASP A 381 -1.74 -4.65 -19.86
C ASP A 381 -1.83 -6.04 -19.21
N GLY A 382 -1.55 -6.16 -17.90
CA GLY A 382 -1.56 -7.42 -17.17
C GLY A 382 -0.44 -8.39 -17.59
N LYS A 383 0.65 -7.87 -18.18
CA LYS A 383 1.76 -8.69 -18.70
C LYS A 383 2.75 -9.12 -17.61
N ALA A 384 2.84 -8.37 -16.52
CA ALA A 384 3.78 -8.64 -15.43
C ALA A 384 3.50 -9.96 -14.70
N ARG A 385 4.58 -10.71 -14.42
CA ARG A 385 4.58 -11.97 -13.68
C ARG A 385 5.68 -11.93 -12.60
N TYR A 386 5.47 -11.29 -11.45
CA TYR A 386 4.22 -10.73 -10.90
C TYR A 386 4.32 -9.27 -10.50
N ARG A 387 5.54 -8.75 -10.37
CA ARG A 387 5.84 -7.40 -9.90
C ARG A 387 6.88 -6.78 -10.82
N VAL A 388 6.67 -5.52 -11.21
CA VAL A 388 7.69 -4.74 -11.91
C VAL A 388 8.51 -3.98 -10.88
N VAL A 389 9.82 -3.97 -11.05
CA VAL A 389 10.75 -3.18 -10.23
C VAL A 389 11.56 -2.27 -11.13
N LEU A 390 11.49 -0.98 -10.86
CA LEU A 390 12.27 0.04 -11.54
C LEU A 390 13.66 0.13 -10.95
N THR A 391 14.69 -0.03 -11.76
CA THR A 391 16.09 0.15 -11.35
C THR A 391 16.56 1.55 -11.72
N SER A 392 17.18 2.25 -10.77
CA SER A 392 17.72 3.58 -11.01
C SER A 392 18.85 3.56 -12.03
N ASP A 393 18.74 4.41 -13.05
CA ASP A 393 19.67 4.55 -14.18
C ASP A 393 20.09 6.02 -14.36
N TRP A 394 20.18 6.74 -13.24
CA TRP A 394 20.68 8.11 -13.21
C TRP A 394 22.16 8.14 -13.60
N ALA A 395 22.47 8.91 -14.65
CA ALA A 395 23.84 9.24 -15.04
C ALA A 395 24.51 10.19 -14.05
#